data_AF-A0A376CYR3-F1
#
_entry.id   AF-A0A376CYR3-F1
#
_cell.length_a   1.000
_cell.length_b   1.000
_cell.length_c   1.000
_cell.angle_alpha   90.00
_cell.angle_beta   90.00
_cell.angle_gamma   90.00
#
_symmetry.space_group_name_H-M   'P 1'
#
loop_
_entity.id
_entity.type
_entity.pdbx_description
1 polymer ?
#
loop_
_entity_poly.entity_id
_entity_poly.type
_entity_poly.pdbx_seq_one_letter_code
_entity_poly.pdbx_strand_id
1 'polypeptide(L)'
;MARITGTLKYVTTRPEDVKRASVRAPRAREHDGAVITTSTDYVDVVDGRLEFDAAPGPVVVTLLRARGPVEVLEMIVPEGGGSLAAAVGAAELADSATRSQLDRLASDALEAVRESKEAASSAKASLGELKALESNAEGLLSSAAEAASRAEKMAASTSWNNDVLTVNGQSSPPLTGPKGDRGPKGPPGDKGDRGDKGDKGEDGVDGTVKFEELTEQQLEALRGAAGVVVSETEPENKNVVWIDPSGETYRPISNYVAVLSDEEALAMSGKVPPGTCVHVVTNDNRYWEEE
;
A
#
# COMPACT_ATOMS: atom_id res chain seq x y z
N MET A 1 -46.23 -7.88 28.92
CA MET A 1 -45.70 -8.27 30.25
C MET A 1 -45.57 -9.79 30.26
N ALA A 2 -44.49 -10.29 30.86
CA ALA A 2 -44.14 -11.70 30.95
C ALA A 2 -44.09 -12.12 32.42
N ARG A 3 -44.67 -13.29 32.73
CA ARG A 3 -44.73 -13.80 34.11
C ARG A 3 -43.46 -14.57 34.46
N ILE A 4 -42.85 -14.20 35.59
CA ILE A 4 -41.71 -14.91 36.18
C ILE A 4 -42.14 -15.51 37.50
N THR A 5 -41.87 -16.79 37.68
CA THR A 5 -42.27 -17.53 38.88
C THR A 5 -41.21 -18.56 39.25
N GLY A 6 -40.95 -18.76 40.53
CA GLY A 6 -39.96 -19.76 40.95
C GLY A 6 -39.72 -19.82 42.43
N THR A 7 -39.23 -20.98 42.90
CA THR A 7 -38.84 -21.16 44.30
C THR A 7 -37.49 -20.51 44.57
N LEU A 8 -37.40 -19.72 45.65
CA LEU A 8 -36.20 -18.97 46.01
C LEU A 8 -34.98 -19.87 46.28
N LYS A 9 -35.18 -21.13 46.69
CA LYS A 9 -34.09 -22.09 46.94
C LYS A 9 -33.15 -22.33 45.75
N TYR A 10 -33.58 -21.99 44.54
CA TYR A 10 -32.78 -22.14 43.32
C TYR A 10 -31.93 -20.91 43.00
N VAL A 11 -32.14 -19.79 43.70
CA VAL A 11 -31.45 -18.52 43.43
C VAL A 11 -30.84 -17.88 44.66
N THR A 12 -31.17 -18.35 45.87
CA THR A 12 -30.54 -17.92 47.12
C THR A 12 -30.33 -19.11 48.06
N THR A 13 -29.27 -19.03 48.86
CA THR A 13 -28.95 -20.02 49.89
C THR A 13 -29.78 -19.86 51.18
N ARG A 14 -30.54 -18.76 51.32
CA ARG A 14 -31.35 -18.46 52.53
C ARG A 14 -32.78 -18.03 52.17
N PRO A 15 -33.56 -18.90 51.51
CA PRO A 15 -34.90 -18.55 51.03
C PRO A 15 -35.90 -18.21 52.15
N GLU A 16 -35.74 -18.79 53.35
CA GLU A 16 -36.64 -18.61 54.50
C GLU A 16 -36.65 -17.19 55.09
N ASP A 17 -35.53 -16.46 54.94
CA ASP A 17 -35.32 -15.11 55.47
C ASP A 17 -35.88 -14.00 54.57
N VAL A 18 -36.28 -14.35 53.35
CA VAL A 18 -36.80 -13.41 52.35
C VAL A 18 -38.32 -13.36 52.46
N LYS A 19 -38.86 -12.17 52.80
CA LYS A 19 -40.31 -11.96 52.88
C LYS A 19 -40.85 -11.12 51.72
N ARG A 20 -39.98 -10.34 51.09
CA ARG A 20 -40.33 -9.45 49.99
C ARG A 20 -39.17 -9.33 49.03
N ALA A 21 -39.46 -9.09 47.77
CA ALA A 21 -38.49 -8.70 46.77
C ALA A 21 -38.90 -7.35 46.17
N SER A 22 -37.91 -6.60 45.69
CA SER A 22 -38.17 -5.43 44.87
C SER A 22 -37.70 -5.69 43.45
N VAL A 23 -38.56 -5.47 42.48
CA VAL A 23 -38.33 -5.71 41.06
C VAL A 23 -38.29 -4.38 40.34
N ARG A 24 -37.27 -4.14 39.52
CA ARG A 24 -37.18 -2.94 38.69
C ARG A 24 -36.36 -3.16 37.44
N ALA A 25 -36.58 -2.32 36.42
CA ALA A 25 -35.64 -2.22 35.32
C ALA A 25 -34.34 -1.51 35.79
N PRO A 26 -33.14 -1.97 35.38
CA PRO A 26 -31.88 -1.31 35.75
C PRO A 26 -31.73 0.09 35.15
N ARG A 27 -32.34 0.32 33.98
CA ARG A 27 -32.39 1.60 33.27
C ARG A 27 -33.71 1.76 32.54
N ALA A 28 -34.11 3.00 32.28
CA ALA A 28 -35.26 3.28 31.44
C ALA A 28 -35.03 2.72 30.03
N ARG A 29 -36.05 2.06 29.46
CA ARG A 29 -35.98 1.45 28.14
C ARG A 29 -37.34 1.37 27.48
N GLU A 30 -37.35 1.40 26.15
CA GLU A 30 -38.55 1.16 25.37
C GLU A 30 -38.82 -0.36 25.27
N HIS A 31 -40.09 -0.75 25.34
CA HIS A 31 -40.56 -2.08 25.05
C HIS A 31 -42.01 -2.01 24.56
N ASP A 32 -42.28 -2.60 23.39
CA ASP A 32 -43.61 -2.65 22.77
C ASP A 32 -44.28 -1.26 22.63
N GLY A 33 -43.51 -0.26 22.20
CA GLY A 33 -43.97 1.13 22.04
C GLY A 33 -44.26 1.87 23.36
N ALA A 34 -43.95 1.27 24.51
CA ALA A 34 -44.07 1.89 25.83
C ALA A 34 -42.71 2.09 26.50
N VAL A 35 -42.61 3.07 27.40
CA VAL A 35 -41.38 3.32 28.18
C VAL A 35 -41.47 2.61 29.53
N ILE A 36 -40.61 1.63 29.74
CA ILE A 36 -40.38 1.00 31.03
C ILE A 36 -39.44 1.89 31.83
N THR A 37 -39.90 2.37 32.99
CA THR A 37 -39.12 3.23 33.88
C THR A 37 -38.33 2.40 34.89
N THR A 38 -37.45 3.05 35.66
CA THR A 38 -36.70 2.43 36.76
C THR A 38 -37.51 2.36 38.06
N SER A 39 -38.84 2.49 37.97
CA SER A 39 -39.75 2.35 39.11
C SER A 39 -39.58 0.98 39.75
N THR A 40 -39.73 0.96 41.07
CA THR A 40 -39.53 -0.23 41.88
C THR A 40 -40.86 -0.80 42.31
N ASP A 41 -41.16 -2.01 41.87
CA ASP A 41 -42.33 -2.78 42.28
C ASP A 41 -41.96 -3.71 43.43
N TYR A 42 -42.76 -3.73 44.48
CA TYR A 42 -42.55 -4.60 45.63
C TYR A 42 -43.48 -5.80 45.58
N VAL A 43 -42.89 -6.98 45.71
CA VAL A 43 -43.59 -8.26 45.55
C VAL A 43 -43.34 -9.11 46.80
N ASP A 44 -44.42 -9.58 47.41
CA ASP A 44 -44.31 -10.46 48.57
C ASP A 44 -43.96 -11.89 48.15
N VAL A 45 -43.18 -12.56 48.99
CA VAL A 45 -42.79 -13.97 48.78
C VAL A 45 -43.76 -14.85 49.55
N VAL A 46 -44.44 -15.76 48.84
CA VAL A 46 -45.43 -16.67 49.41
C VAL A 46 -44.90 -18.10 49.31
N ASP A 47 -44.86 -18.82 50.44
CA ASP A 47 -44.37 -20.20 50.52
C ASP A 47 -42.97 -20.42 49.89
N GLY A 48 -42.08 -19.43 50.06
CA GLY A 48 -40.73 -19.46 49.50
C GLY A 48 -40.69 -19.36 47.97
N ARG A 49 -41.81 -18.97 47.35
CA ARG A 49 -41.96 -18.74 45.92
C ARG A 49 -42.13 -17.24 45.65
N LEU A 50 -41.41 -16.76 44.66
CA LEU A 50 -41.54 -15.41 44.14
C LEU A 50 -42.26 -15.47 42.80
N GLU A 51 -43.28 -14.63 42.62
CA GLU A 51 -44.04 -14.51 41.38
C GLU A 51 -44.33 -13.05 41.06
N PHE A 52 -43.97 -12.61 39.86
CA PHE A 52 -44.19 -11.24 39.39
C PHE A 52 -44.32 -11.18 37.87
N ASP A 53 -44.91 -10.10 37.39
CA ASP A 53 -44.98 -9.79 35.95
C ASP A 53 -44.01 -8.65 35.64
N ALA A 54 -43.20 -8.81 34.61
CA ALA A 54 -42.25 -7.78 34.18
C ALA A 54 -42.17 -7.71 32.66
N ALA A 55 -41.73 -6.57 32.13
CA ALA A 55 -41.50 -6.44 30.70
C ALA A 55 -40.28 -7.31 30.29
N PRO A 56 -40.37 -8.08 29.21
CA PRO A 56 -39.23 -8.80 28.61
C PRO A 56 -37.97 -7.94 28.49
N GLY A 57 -36.81 -8.48 28.86
CA GLY A 57 -35.51 -7.82 28.89
C GLY A 57 -34.89 -7.71 30.30
N PRO A 58 -33.87 -6.85 30.49
CA PRO A 58 -33.11 -6.78 31.74
C PRO A 58 -33.96 -6.31 32.92
N VAL A 59 -33.87 -7.02 34.03
CA VAL A 59 -34.54 -6.74 35.31
C VAL A 59 -33.58 -7.02 36.46
N VAL A 60 -33.65 -6.19 37.49
CA VAL A 60 -32.93 -6.38 38.74
C VAL A 60 -33.95 -6.71 39.82
N VAL A 61 -33.73 -7.84 40.49
CA VAL A 61 -34.54 -8.29 41.62
C VAL A 61 -33.69 -8.25 42.89
N THR A 62 -34.11 -7.43 43.84
CA THR A 62 -33.44 -7.30 45.12
C THR A 62 -34.25 -8.06 46.18
N LEU A 63 -33.66 -9.11 46.76
CA LEU A 63 -34.29 -9.89 47.82
C LEU A 63 -34.14 -9.15 49.16
N LEU A 64 -35.26 -8.75 49.75
CA LEU A 64 -35.32 -7.98 50.99
C LEU A 64 -35.44 -8.93 52.18
N ARG A 65 -34.40 -8.97 52.99
CA ARG A 65 -34.31 -9.77 54.21
C ARG A 65 -34.58 -8.93 55.45
N ALA A 66 -35.14 -9.56 56.48
CA ALA A 66 -35.37 -8.91 57.77
C ALA A 66 -34.05 -8.59 58.51
N ARG A 67 -33.01 -9.42 58.31
CA ARG A 67 -31.67 -9.23 58.87
C ARG A 67 -30.61 -9.76 57.89
N GLY A 68 -29.50 -9.04 57.74
CA GLY A 68 -28.37 -9.43 56.89
C GLY A 68 -28.23 -8.60 55.61
N PRO A 69 -27.20 -8.89 54.78
CA PRO A 69 -26.96 -8.15 53.55
C PRO A 69 -28.12 -8.30 52.56
N VAL A 70 -28.27 -7.35 51.66
CA VAL A 70 -29.26 -7.45 50.58
C VAL A 70 -28.67 -8.29 49.45
N GLU A 71 -29.45 -9.20 48.88
CA GLU A 71 -29.02 -10.02 47.75
C GLU A 71 -29.67 -9.47 46.47
N VAL A 72 -28.85 -9.21 45.46
CA VAL A 72 -29.27 -8.62 44.19
C VAL A 72 -29.11 -9.68 43.10
N LEU A 73 -30.19 -9.95 42.38
CA LEU A 73 -30.25 -10.88 41.26
C LEU A 73 -30.44 -10.07 39.98
N GLU A 74 -29.48 -10.15 39.08
CA GLU A 74 -29.61 -9.63 37.72
C GLU A 74 -30.19 -10.73 36.83
N MET A 75 -31.20 -10.39 36.03
CA MET A 75 -31.91 -11.37 35.22
C MET A 75 -32.40 -10.79 33.90
N ILE A 76 -32.57 -11.67 32.92
CA ILE A 76 -33.19 -11.36 31.63
C ILE A 76 -34.55 -12.05 31.57
N VAL A 77 -35.62 -11.26 31.52
CA VAL A 77 -36.99 -11.75 31.37
C VAL A 77 -37.23 -12.11 29.89
N PRO A 78 -37.58 -13.36 29.54
CA PRO A 78 -37.90 -13.74 28.17
C PRO A 78 -39.30 -13.24 27.75
N GLU A 79 -39.54 -13.13 26.45
CA GLU A 79 -40.83 -12.68 25.87
C GLU A 79 -42.05 -13.47 26.37
N GLY A 80 -41.90 -14.78 26.56
CA GLY A 80 -42.98 -15.66 27.02
C GLY A 80 -43.07 -15.84 28.55
N GLY A 81 -42.20 -15.20 29.32
CA GLY A 81 -42.04 -15.50 30.75
C GLY A 81 -41.31 -16.81 31.00
N GLY A 82 -41.24 -17.24 32.26
CA GLY A 82 -40.48 -18.44 32.61
C GLY A 82 -40.14 -18.58 34.09
N SER A 83 -39.14 -19.43 34.36
CA SER A 83 -38.69 -19.68 35.72
C SER A 83 -37.69 -18.63 36.18
N LEU A 84 -37.72 -18.33 37.48
CA LEU A 84 -36.76 -17.41 38.11
C LEU A 84 -35.30 -17.84 37.87
N ALA A 85 -35.01 -19.14 37.99
CA ALA A 85 -33.66 -19.67 37.78
C ALA A 85 -33.19 -19.54 36.32
N ALA A 86 -34.08 -19.76 35.35
CA ALA A 86 -33.75 -19.60 33.93
C ALA A 86 -33.46 -18.13 33.59
N ALA A 87 -34.22 -17.19 34.16
CA ALA A 87 -34.01 -15.76 33.93
C ALA A 87 -32.66 -15.27 34.49
N VAL A 88 -32.24 -15.79 35.66
CA VAL A 88 -30.90 -15.51 36.24
C VAL A 88 -29.79 -16.14 35.40
N GLY A 89 -29.94 -17.42 35.02
CA GLY A 89 -28.95 -18.10 34.17
C GLY A 89 -28.78 -17.43 32.80
N ALA A 90 -29.85 -16.87 32.23
CA ALA A 90 -29.80 -16.12 30.99
C ALA A 90 -28.96 -14.83 31.10
N ALA A 91 -29.00 -14.13 32.25
CA ALA A 91 -28.16 -12.97 32.49
C ALA A 91 -26.67 -13.34 32.60
N GLU A 92 -26.35 -14.41 33.34
CA GLU A 92 -24.97 -14.88 33.49
C GLU A 92 -24.35 -15.32 32.15
N LEU A 93 -25.12 -16.00 31.30
CA LEU A 93 -24.70 -16.36 29.94
C LEU A 93 -24.47 -15.12 29.07
N ALA A 94 -25.33 -14.10 29.18
CA ALA A 94 -25.15 -12.86 28.44
C ALA A 94 -23.88 -12.10 28.88
N ASP A 95 -23.61 -12.04 30.18
CA ASP A 95 -22.42 -11.36 30.73
C ASP A 95 -21.12 -12.08 30.35
N SER A 96 -21.09 -13.40 30.44
CA SER A 96 -19.91 -14.20 30.07
C SER A 96 -19.60 -14.13 28.57
N ALA A 97 -20.63 -14.13 27.71
CA ALA A 97 -20.47 -13.90 26.28
C ALA A 97 -19.92 -12.50 25.99
N THR A 98 -20.47 -11.47 26.64
CA THR A 98 -20.02 -10.08 26.49
C THR A 98 -18.57 -9.91 26.92
N ARG A 99 -18.20 -10.49 28.07
CA ARG A 99 -16.82 -10.45 28.57
C ARG A 99 -15.84 -11.14 27.62
N SER A 100 -16.22 -12.28 27.06
CA SER A 100 -15.40 -13.00 26.08
C SER A 100 -15.19 -12.18 24.80
N GLN A 101 -16.21 -11.44 24.35
CA GLN A 101 -16.09 -10.54 23.20
C GLN A 101 -15.18 -9.34 23.51
N LEU A 102 -15.28 -8.77 24.71
CA LEU A 102 -14.41 -7.68 25.15
C LEU A 102 -12.94 -8.12 25.23
N ASP A 103 -12.66 -9.31 25.75
CA ASP A 103 -11.29 -9.84 25.83
C ASP A 103 -10.70 -10.07 24.42
N ARG A 104 -11.50 -10.56 23.47
CA ARG A 104 -11.07 -10.67 22.06
C ARG A 104 -10.78 -9.31 21.45
N LEU A 105 -11.71 -8.35 21.59
CA LEU A 105 -11.54 -7.01 21.05
C LEU A 105 -10.31 -6.30 21.65
N ALA A 106 -10.03 -6.53 22.94
CA ALA A 106 -8.84 -6.00 23.60
C ALA A 106 -7.56 -6.63 23.03
N SER A 107 -7.56 -7.93 22.74
CA SER A 107 -6.45 -8.62 22.08
C SER A 107 -6.22 -8.07 20.67
N ASP A 108 -7.27 -7.97 19.85
CA ASP A 108 -7.20 -7.48 18.49
C ASP A 108 -6.70 -6.02 18.45
N ALA A 109 -7.15 -5.19 19.40
CA ALA A 109 -6.68 -3.81 19.53
C ALA A 109 -5.19 -3.73 19.89
N LEU A 110 -4.70 -4.61 20.78
CA LEU A 110 -3.29 -4.66 21.14
C LEU A 110 -2.41 -5.11 19.96
N GLU A 111 -2.89 -6.06 19.15
CA GLU A 111 -2.22 -6.54 17.94
C GLU A 111 -2.13 -5.45 16.88
N ALA A 112 -3.24 -4.76 16.57
CA ALA A 112 -3.25 -3.64 15.64
C ALA A 112 -2.28 -2.51 16.05
N VAL A 113 -2.18 -2.22 17.35
CA VAL A 113 -1.20 -1.23 17.87
C VAL A 113 0.23 -1.71 17.68
N ARG A 114 0.49 -3.01 17.82
CA ARG A 114 1.82 -3.59 17.59
C ARG A 114 2.21 -3.49 16.11
N GLU A 115 1.34 -3.91 15.21
CA GLU A 115 1.56 -3.84 13.77
C GLU A 115 1.80 -2.39 13.31
N SER A 116 1.03 -1.44 13.85
CA SER A 116 1.22 0.00 13.57
C SER A 116 2.62 0.49 13.99
N LYS A 117 3.12 0.04 15.15
CA LYS A 117 4.48 0.38 15.60
C LYS A 117 5.55 -0.24 14.73
N GLU A 118 5.37 -1.50 14.31
CA GLU A 118 6.30 -2.18 13.41
C GLU A 118 6.34 -1.48 12.06
N ALA A 119 5.19 -1.14 11.48
CA ALA A 119 5.10 -0.35 10.25
C ALA A 119 5.78 1.03 10.38
N ALA A 120 5.56 1.74 11.50
CA ALA A 120 6.22 3.02 11.77
C ALA A 120 7.76 2.88 11.88
N SER A 121 8.24 1.77 12.44
CA SER A 121 9.68 1.50 12.53
C SER A 121 10.30 1.23 11.15
N SER A 122 9.60 0.48 10.29
CA SER A 122 10.01 0.22 8.90
C SER A 122 10.04 1.51 8.09
N ALA A 123 9.00 2.36 8.21
CA ALA A 123 8.96 3.65 7.54
C ALA A 123 10.13 4.56 7.96
N LYS A 124 10.49 4.55 9.26
CA LYS A 124 11.64 5.30 9.76
C LYS A 124 12.97 4.79 9.20
N ALA A 125 13.10 3.48 8.97
CA ALA A 125 14.27 2.89 8.34
C ALA A 125 14.39 3.34 6.87
N SER A 126 13.30 3.26 6.09
CA SER A 126 13.26 3.73 4.70
C SER A 126 13.59 5.22 4.57
N LEU A 127 13.11 6.07 5.50
CA LEU A 127 13.50 7.48 5.54
C LEU A 127 15.01 7.68 5.74
N GLY A 128 15.66 6.80 6.51
CA GLY A 128 17.11 6.81 6.70
C GLY A 128 17.87 6.49 5.41
N GLU A 129 17.39 5.52 4.65
CA GLU A 129 17.96 5.12 3.35
C GLU A 129 17.82 6.23 2.30
N LEU A 130 16.67 6.91 2.25
CA LEU A 130 16.45 8.04 1.34
C LEU A 130 17.43 9.19 1.60
N LYS A 131 17.70 9.51 2.87
CA LYS A 131 18.70 10.55 3.23
C LYS A 131 20.12 10.17 2.81
N ALA A 132 20.46 8.89 2.88
CA ALA A 132 21.76 8.41 2.39
C ALA A 132 21.84 8.53 0.86
N LEU A 133 20.75 8.24 0.14
CA LEU A 133 20.68 8.39 -1.30
C LEU A 133 20.81 9.86 -1.75
N GLU A 134 20.17 10.79 -1.03
CA GLU A 134 20.28 12.24 -1.27
C GLU A 134 21.73 12.71 -1.15
N SER A 135 22.42 12.33 -0.07
CA SER A 135 23.85 12.67 0.11
C SER A 135 24.73 12.08 -1.00
N ASN A 136 24.45 10.86 -1.45
CA ASN A 136 25.15 10.26 -2.59
C ASN A 136 24.89 11.04 -3.89
N ALA A 137 23.65 11.48 -4.13
CA ALA A 137 23.29 12.27 -5.30
C ALA A 137 23.99 13.63 -5.33
N GLU A 138 24.07 14.32 -4.19
CA GLU A 138 24.83 15.57 -4.04
C GLU A 138 26.33 15.38 -4.33
N GLY A 139 26.90 14.26 -3.86
CA GLY A 139 28.28 13.89 -4.15
C GLY A 139 28.53 13.62 -5.63
N LEU A 140 27.59 12.97 -6.31
CA LEU A 140 27.66 12.71 -7.76
C LEU A 140 27.55 13.99 -8.58
N LEU A 141 26.62 14.90 -8.22
CA LEU A 141 26.49 16.22 -8.84
C LEU A 141 27.78 17.03 -8.72
N SER A 142 28.37 17.06 -7.52
CA SER A 142 29.65 17.73 -7.27
C SER A 142 30.77 17.15 -8.13
N SER A 143 30.86 15.82 -8.18
CA SER A 143 31.85 15.11 -9.00
C SER A 143 31.68 15.38 -10.49
N ALA A 144 30.44 15.43 -10.98
CA ALA A 144 30.12 15.75 -12.37
C ALA A 144 30.52 17.19 -12.73
N ALA A 145 30.24 18.15 -11.84
CA ALA A 145 30.64 19.55 -12.04
C ALA A 145 32.17 19.72 -12.09
N GLU A 146 32.90 18.99 -11.24
CA GLU A 146 34.37 18.97 -11.29
C GLU A 146 34.88 18.35 -12.59
N ALA A 147 34.31 17.24 -13.04
CA ALA A 147 34.69 16.59 -14.28
C ALA A 147 34.46 17.50 -15.51
N ALA A 148 33.31 18.16 -15.56
CA ALA A 148 33.00 19.16 -16.60
C ALA A 148 34.01 20.30 -16.60
N SER A 149 34.31 20.87 -15.42
CA SER A 149 35.31 21.93 -15.27
C SER A 149 36.71 21.50 -15.74
N ARG A 150 37.10 20.23 -15.49
CA ARG A 150 38.38 19.67 -15.97
C ARG A 150 38.38 19.54 -17.48
N ALA A 151 37.29 19.05 -18.07
CA ALA A 151 37.14 18.91 -19.52
C ALA A 151 37.19 20.26 -20.23
N GLU A 152 36.51 21.28 -19.71
CA GLU A 152 36.55 22.65 -20.25
C GLU A 152 37.97 23.22 -20.23
N LYS A 153 38.70 23.07 -19.12
CA LYS A 153 40.09 23.51 -19.00
C LYS A 153 41.00 22.81 -20.00
N MET A 154 40.80 21.50 -20.20
CA MET A 154 41.56 20.73 -21.20
C MET A 154 41.25 21.17 -22.63
N ALA A 155 39.98 21.41 -22.94
CA ALA A 155 39.57 21.92 -24.26
C ALA A 155 40.17 23.31 -24.52
N ALA A 156 40.09 24.22 -23.54
CA ALA A 156 40.64 25.56 -23.64
C ALA A 156 42.18 25.59 -23.74
N SER A 157 42.86 24.59 -23.18
CA SER A 157 44.32 24.49 -23.26
C SER A 157 44.82 23.75 -24.50
N THR A 158 43.92 23.16 -25.30
CA THR A 158 44.23 22.42 -26.51
C THR A 158 44.11 23.32 -27.73
N SER A 159 45.20 23.49 -28.47
CA SER A 159 45.21 24.26 -29.72
C SER A 159 46.04 23.58 -30.78
N TRP A 160 45.64 23.75 -32.04
CA TRP A 160 46.35 23.25 -33.19
C TRP A 160 46.82 24.42 -34.05
N ASN A 161 48.12 24.46 -34.34
CA ASN A 161 48.71 25.50 -35.16
C ASN A 161 49.52 24.85 -36.29
N ASN A 162 48.87 24.72 -37.46
CA ASN A 162 49.35 24.08 -38.69
C ASN A 162 49.81 22.62 -38.54
N ASP A 163 50.87 22.38 -37.80
CA ASP A 163 51.49 21.06 -37.69
C ASP A 163 51.94 20.73 -36.26
N VAL A 164 51.58 21.59 -35.31
CA VAL A 164 51.94 21.48 -33.90
C VAL A 164 50.66 21.45 -33.07
N LEU A 165 50.54 20.41 -32.24
CA LEU A 165 49.49 20.29 -31.24
C LEU A 165 50.03 20.79 -29.90
N THR A 166 49.34 21.75 -29.29
CA THR A 166 49.64 22.23 -27.93
C THR A 166 48.53 21.80 -26.99
N VAL A 167 48.87 21.15 -25.88
CA VAL A 167 47.93 20.77 -24.81
C VAL A 167 48.54 21.19 -23.47
N ASN A 168 47.79 21.88 -22.62
CA ASN A 168 48.29 22.37 -21.32
C ASN A 168 49.61 23.15 -21.42
N GLY A 169 49.81 23.90 -22.51
CA GLY A 169 51.05 24.66 -22.76
C GLY A 169 52.25 23.84 -23.23
N GLN A 170 52.13 22.51 -23.36
CA GLN A 170 53.16 21.66 -23.94
C GLN A 170 52.89 21.45 -25.43
N SER A 171 53.88 21.72 -26.28
CA SER A 171 53.75 21.60 -27.74
C SER A 171 54.43 20.33 -28.27
N SER A 172 53.81 19.67 -29.24
CA SER A 172 54.40 18.54 -29.96
C SER A 172 55.52 19.00 -30.91
N PRO A 173 56.40 18.07 -31.36
CA PRO A 173 57.14 18.26 -32.60
C PRO A 173 56.18 18.43 -33.81
N PRO A 174 56.68 18.93 -34.95
CA PRO A 174 55.94 18.92 -36.21
C PRO A 174 55.45 17.50 -36.54
N LEU A 175 54.15 17.35 -36.80
CA LEU A 175 53.51 16.06 -37.08
C LEU A 175 53.67 15.62 -38.54
N THR A 176 54.01 16.53 -39.46
CA THR A 176 54.45 16.20 -40.81
C THR A 176 55.93 15.85 -40.82
N GLY A 177 56.23 14.64 -41.31
CA GLY A 177 57.58 14.26 -41.69
C GLY A 177 58.11 15.13 -42.84
N PRO A 178 59.43 15.11 -43.09
CA PRO A 178 60.00 15.77 -44.26
C PRO A 178 59.28 15.29 -45.52
N LYS A 179 59.02 16.20 -46.46
CA LYS A 179 58.49 15.85 -47.78
C LYS A 179 59.41 14.77 -48.37
N GLY A 180 58.84 13.60 -48.69
CA GLY A 180 59.60 12.51 -49.28
C GLY A 180 60.36 13.00 -50.50
N ASP A 181 61.57 12.46 -50.70
CA ASP A 181 62.38 12.80 -51.87
C ASP A 181 61.54 12.64 -53.14
N ARG A 182 61.73 13.57 -54.09
CA ARG A 182 61.11 13.43 -55.41
C ARG A 182 61.52 12.08 -55.95
N GLY A 183 60.53 11.20 -56.20
CA GLY A 183 60.79 9.92 -56.82
C GLY A 183 61.67 10.09 -58.06
N PRO A 184 62.56 9.14 -58.37
CA PRO A 184 63.44 9.24 -59.53
C PRO A 184 62.62 9.61 -60.76
N LYS A 185 63.18 10.46 -61.63
CA LYS A 185 62.57 10.77 -62.93
C LYS A 185 62.27 9.42 -63.60
N GLY A 186 60.99 9.16 -63.88
CA GLY A 186 60.59 7.93 -64.57
C GLY A 186 61.42 7.75 -65.83
N PRO A 187 61.73 6.50 -66.24
CA PRO A 187 62.37 6.27 -67.52
C PRO A 187 61.58 6.98 -68.64
N PRO A 188 62.24 7.45 -69.71
CA PRO A 188 61.55 7.98 -70.88
C PRO A 188 60.45 7.00 -71.29
N GLY A 189 59.19 7.46 -71.33
CA GLY A 189 58.06 6.59 -71.63
C GLY A 189 58.19 6.03 -73.05
N ASP A 190 58.05 4.71 -73.18
CA ASP A 190 57.80 4.10 -74.47
C ASP A 190 56.48 4.61 -75.03
N LYS A 191 56.46 4.74 -76.36
CA LYS A 191 55.34 5.21 -77.17
C LYS A 191 54.08 4.41 -76.80
N GLY A 192 53.08 5.12 -76.26
CA GLY A 192 51.93 4.50 -75.63
C GLY A 192 51.03 3.74 -76.60
N ASP A 193 50.49 2.62 -76.09
CA ASP A 193 49.14 2.19 -76.41
C ASP A 193 48.26 2.39 -75.16
N ARG A 194 47.05 2.85 -75.46
CA ARG A 194 46.00 3.32 -74.55
C ARG A 194 45.56 2.20 -73.61
N GLY A 195 45.84 2.35 -72.32
CA GLY A 195 45.18 1.60 -71.24
C GLY A 195 44.15 2.50 -70.57
N ASP A 196 42.92 2.03 -70.50
CA ASP A 196 41.78 2.78 -70.00
C ASP A 196 41.96 3.26 -68.56
N LYS A 197 41.40 4.45 -68.32
CA LYS A 197 41.37 5.17 -67.05
C LYS A 197 40.70 4.27 -66.01
N GLY A 198 41.47 3.80 -65.03
CA GLY A 198 40.90 3.18 -63.83
C GLY A 198 40.00 4.19 -63.12
N ASP A 199 38.75 3.81 -62.93
CA ASP A 199 37.76 4.69 -62.33
C ASP A 199 38.12 5.03 -60.88
N LYS A 200 37.75 6.27 -60.56
CA LYS A 200 37.89 6.94 -59.27
C LYS A 200 37.34 6.04 -58.16
N GLY A 201 38.12 5.82 -57.09
CA GLY A 201 37.64 5.15 -55.89
C GLY A 201 36.36 5.83 -55.39
N GLU A 202 35.36 5.02 -55.05
CA GLU A 202 34.05 5.49 -54.61
C GLU A 202 34.20 6.43 -53.41
N ASP A 203 33.48 7.55 -53.50
CA ASP A 203 33.40 8.57 -52.47
C ASP A 203 32.85 7.94 -51.18
N GLY A 204 33.37 8.39 -50.02
CA GLY A 204 33.02 7.83 -48.72
C GLY A 204 31.51 7.84 -48.46
N VAL A 205 31.02 6.77 -47.83
CA VAL A 205 29.60 6.56 -47.52
C VAL A 205 29.02 7.81 -46.86
N ASP A 206 28.00 8.39 -47.48
CA ASP A 206 27.16 9.45 -46.90
C ASP A 206 26.63 8.95 -45.55
N GLY A 207 26.94 9.67 -44.47
CA GLY A 207 26.50 9.36 -43.10
C GLY A 207 25.00 9.60 -42.86
N THR A 208 24.17 9.47 -43.89
CA THR A 208 22.72 9.70 -43.81
C THR A 208 22.02 8.36 -43.66
N VAL A 209 21.91 7.87 -42.42
CA VAL A 209 21.05 6.73 -42.09
C VAL A 209 19.58 7.14 -42.25
N LYS A 210 18.83 6.44 -43.09
CA LYS A 210 17.37 6.52 -43.10
C LYS A 210 16.82 5.63 -42.00
N PHE A 211 15.73 6.08 -41.37
CA PHE A 211 15.16 5.43 -40.19
C PHE A 211 14.74 3.98 -40.44
N GLU A 212 14.49 3.61 -41.71
CA GLU A 212 14.07 2.25 -42.09
C GLU A 212 15.22 1.23 -42.23
N GLU A 213 16.49 1.65 -42.16
CA GLU A 213 17.67 0.78 -42.33
C GLU A 213 18.38 0.41 -41.01
N LEU A 214 17.80 0.81 -39.88
CA LEU A 214 18.34 0.52 -38.56
C LEU A 214 18.09 -0.95 -38.19
N THR A 215 19.12 -1.64 -37.69
CA THR A 215 18.97 -2.98 -37.12
C THR A 215 18.18 -2.95 -35.81
N GLU A 216 17.57 -4.09 -35.42
CA GLU A 216 16.78 -4.17 -34.17
C GLU A 216 17.58 -3.70 -32.93
N GLN A 217 18.86 -4.06 -32.85
CA GLN A 217 19.76 -3.59 -31.79
C GLN A 217 20.01 -2.07 -31.81
N GLN A 218 19.98 -1.44 -32.98
CA GLN A 218 20.17 0.01 -33.12
C GLN A 218 18.88 0.79 -32.82
N LEU A 219 17.71 0.21 -33.10
CA LEU A 219 16.43 0.73 -32.59
C LEU A 219 16.37 0.68 -31.06
N GLU A 220 16.91 -0.38 -30.46
CA GLU A 220 16.93 -0.58 -29.01
C GLU A 220 17.88 0.42 -28.32
N ALA A 221 18.95 0.84 -28.98
CA ALA A 221 19.85 1.91 -28.52
C ALA A 221 19.28 3.33 -28.74
N LEU A 222 18.36 3.51 -29.69
CA LEU A 222 17.63 4.77 -29.93
C LEU A 222 16.34 4.89 -29.11
N ARG A 223 15.83 3.78 -28.57
CA ARG A 223 14.84 3.79 -27.49
C ARG A 223 15.51 4.45 -26.28
N GLY A 224 15.26 5.74 -26.11
CA GLY A 224 15.30 6.37 -24.79
C GLY A 224 14.39 5.61 -23.82
N ALA A 225 14.42 5.99 -22.54
CA ALA A 225 13.61 5.36 -21.50
C ALA A 225 12.17 5.01 -21.97
N ALA A 226 11.72 3.80 -21.59
CA ALA A 226 10.58 3.07 -22.14
C ALA A 226 9.30 3.88 -22.45
N GLY A 227 8.65 3.56 -23.58
CA GLY A 227 7.29 3.97 -23.94
C GLY A 227 6.30 2.78 -23.95
N VAL A 228 5.02 3.06 -23.70
CA VAL A 228 3.91 2.09 -23.47
C VAL A 228 3.45 1.37 -24.76
N VAL A 229 3.09 0.09 -24.69
CA VAL A 229 2.44 -0.71 -25.77
C VAL A 229 1.23 -1.48 -25.20
N VAL A 230 0.13 -1.62 -25.96
CA VAL A 230 -1.09 -2.38 -25.61
C VAL A 230 -1.41 -3.38 -26.75
N SER A 231 -1.77 -4.64 -26.46
CA SER A 231 -2.03 -5.71 -27.44
C SER A 231 -3.20 -6.62 -27.01
N GLU A 232 -4.04 -7.06 -27.96
CA GLU A 232 -5.16 -8.00 -27.74
C GLU A 232 -4.74 -9.47 -27.78
N THR A 233 -3.52 -9.74 -28.25
CA THR A 233 -2.88 -11.05 -28.19
C THR A 233 -1.63 -11.00 -27.32
N GLU A 234 -1.37 -12.08 -26.60
CA GLU A 234 -0.28 -12.16 -25.64
C GLU A 234 1.08 -11.88 -26.31
N PRO A 235 1.80 -10.82 -25.91
CA PRO A 235 3.09 -10.50 -26.49
C PRO A 235 4.16 -11.47 -25.96
N GLU A 236 5.01 -11.99 -26.84
CA GLU A 236 6.07 -12.95 -26.48
C GLU A 236 7.14 -12.36 -25.52
N ASN A 237 7.11 -11.04 -25.23
CA ASN A 237 8.06 -10.30 -24.38
C ASN A 237 7.39 -9.51 -23.22
N LYS A 238 7.97 -9.60 -22.01
CA LYS A 238 7.31 -9.40 -20.70
C LYS A 238 7.68 -8.10 -19.93
N ASN A 239 7.21 -6.93 -20.38
CA ASN A 239 7.21 -5.69 -19.58
C ASN A 239 5.90 -4.93 -19.83
N VAL A 240 4.79 -5.31 -19.16
CA VAL A 240 3.45 -4.81 -19.47
C VAL A 240 2.61 -4.67 -18.19
N VAL A 241 2.03 -3.47 -17.98
CA VAL A 241 0.87 -3.22 -17.10
C VAL A 241 -0.37 -3.79 -17.77
N TRP A 242 -1.13 -4.62 -17.06
CA TRP A 242 -2.28 -5.36 -17.60
C TRP A 242 -3.61 -4.74 -17.15
N ILE A 243 -4.57 -4.66 -18.06
CA ILE A 243 -5.93 -4.16 -17.84
C ILE A 243 -6.86 -5.31 -18.18
N ASP A 244 -7.49 -5.95 -17.17
CA ASP A 244 -8.50 -6.99 -17.36
C ASP A 244 -9.90 -6.37 -17.26
N PRO A 245 -10.64 -6.21 -18.36
CA PRO A 245 -11.95 -5.60 -18.34
C PRO A 245 -13.08 -6.57 -17.91
N SER A 246 -12.78 -7.82 -17.53
CA SER A 246 -13.82 -8.81 -17.23
C SER A 246 -14.26 -8.90 -15.75
N GLY A 247 -13.49 -8.31 -14.82
CA GLY A 247 -13.98 -8.00 -13.47
C GLY A 247 -14.41 -9.18 -12.57
N GLU A 248 -14.16 -10.43 -12.94
CA GLU A 248 -14.55 -11.58 -12.11
C GLU A 248 -13.37 -12.10 -11.26
N THR A 249 -13.34 -11.64 -10.01
CA THR A 249 -12.89 -12.35 -8.80
C THR A 249 -11.56 -13.14 -8.82
N TYR A 250 -10.73 -12.81 -7.81
CA TYR A 250 -9.89 -13.78 -7.09
C TYR A 250 -8.65 -14.33 -7.80
N ARG A 251 -7.56 -13.54 -7.81
CA ARG A 251 -6.17 -13.91 -7.41
C ARG A 251 -5.16 -12.90 -8.00
N PRO A 252 -4.30 -12.25 -7.19
CA PRO A 252 -3.25 -11.41 -7.72
C PRO A 252 -2.10 -12.28 -8.25
N ILE A 253 -1.72 -12.10 -9.52
CA ILE A 253 -0.42 -12.57 -10.03
C ILE A 253 0.22 -11.37 -10.73
N SER A 254 1.20 -10.76 -10.06
CA SER A 254 1.82 -9.49 -10.44
C SER A 254 3.08 -9.68 -11.31
N ASN A 255 3.30 -8.81 -12.30
CA ASN A 255 4.63 -8.41 -12.77
C ASN A 255 4.66 -6.90 -13.13
N TYR A 256 5.82 -6.29 -12.93
CA TYR A 256 6.01 -4.89 -12.50
C TYR A 256 6.39 -3.90 -13.62
N VAL A 257 6.04 -2.62 -13.43
CA VAL A 257 6.69 -1.44 -14.05
C VAL A 257 7.17 -0.51 -12.93
N ALA A 258 8.40 -0.02 -13.03
CA ALA A 258 8.99 0.92 -12.08
C ALA A 258 8.95 2.35 -12.63
N VAL A 259 8.50 3.30 -11.80
CA VAL A 259 8.39 4.73 -12.11
C VAL A 259 9.25 5.53 -11.12
N LEU A 260 9.74 6.70 -11.53
CA LEU A 260 10.75 7.48 -10.80
C LEU A 260 10.20 8.76 -10.13
N SER A 261 8.95 9.18 -10.41
CA SER A 261 8.33 10.36 -9.77
C SER A 261 6.80 10.44 -9.84
N ASP A 262 6.18 11.23 -8.95
CA ASP A 262 4.73 11.33 -8.73
C ASP A 262 3.93 12.03 -9.83
N GLU A 263 4.57 12.95 -10.55
CA GLU A 263 3.95 13.70 -11.64
C GLU A 263 3.77 12.81 -12.89
N GLU A 264 4.65 11.81 -13.10
CA GLU A 264 4.56 10.80 -14.17
C GLU A 264 3.45 9.78 -13.92
N ALA A 265 3.22 9.42 -12.66
CA ALA A 265 2.12 8.55 -12.24
C ALA A 265 0.75 9.18 -12.45
N LEU A 266 0.59 10.47 -12.13
CA LEU A 266 -0.69 11.18 -12.30
C LEU A 266 -1.04 11.44 -13.77
N ALA A 267 -0.07 11.65 -14.66
CA ALA A 267 -0.32 11.81 -16.10
C ALA A 267 -0.79 10.52 -16.80
N MET A 268 -0.60 9.36 -16.16
CA MET A 268 -1.07 8.05 -16.61
C MET A 268 -2.45 7.67 -16.04
N SER A 269 -2.91 8.38 -15.00
CA SER A 269 -4.26 8.25 -14.45
C SER A 269 -5.27 8.95 -15.39
N GLY A 270 -6.34 8.23 -15.79
CA GLY A 270 -7.38 8.75 -16.69
C GLY A 270 -7.25 8.41 -18.19
N LYS A 271 -6.20 7.70 -18.60
CA LYS A 271 -6.14 7.06 -19.94
C LYS A 271 -6.63 5.61 -19.94
N VAL A 272 -7.38 5.25 -18.90
CA VAL A 272 -7.71 3.86 -18.57
C VAL A 272 -9.22 3.72 -18.48
N PRO A 273 -9.83 2.65 -19.03
CA PRO A 273 -11.29 2.54 -19.15
C PRO A 273 -12.01 2.51 -17.79
N PRO A 274 -13.29 2.96 -17.73
CA PRO A 274 -14.10 2.85 -16.51
C PRO A 274 -14.25 1.39 -16.05
N GLY A 275 -14.12 1.12 -14.74
CA GLY A 275 -14.14 -0.23 -14.16
C GLY A 275 -12.80 -0.97 -14.21
N THR A 276 -11.72 -0.31 -14.64
CA THR A 276 -10.36 -0.85 -14.57
C THR A 276 -9.65 -0.34 -13.31
N CYS A 277 -9.35 -1.24 -12.36
CA CYS A 277 -8.50 -0.92 -11.21
C CYS A 277 -7.03 -0.80 -11.63
N VAL A 278 -6.48 0.42 -11.55
CA VAL A 278 -5.06 0.71 -11.81
C VAL A 278 -4.37 1.06 -10.51
N HIS A 279 -3.41 0.23 -10.08
CA HIS A 279 -2.53 0.59 -8.98
C HIS A 279 -1.31 1.34 -9.51
N VAL A 280 -1.29 2.65 -9.29
CA VAL A 280 -0.10 3.49 -9.54
C VAL A 280 0.51 3.84 -8.20
N VAL A 281 1.80 3.56 -8.00
CA VAL A 281 2.51 3.87 -6.75
C VAL A 281 3.60 4.89 -7.05
N THR A 282 3.44 6.07 -6.46
CA THR A 282 4.48 7.11 -6.36
C THR A 282 4.36 7.80 -5.00
N ASN A 283 5.43 8.51 -4.57
CA ASN A 283 5.78 8.85 -3.19
C ASN A 283 4.61 9.30 -2.31
N ASP A 284 4.00 8.29 -1.67
CA ASP A 284 3.13 8.37 -0.51
C ASP A 284 1.77 9.06 -0.64
N ASN A 285 1.19 9.13 -1.86
CA ASN A 285 -0.26 9.30 -2.01
C ASN A 285 -0.90 8.08 -2.66
N ARG A 286 -1.86 7.46 -1.97
CA ARG A 286 -2.73 6.40 -2.50
C ARG A 286 -4.01 7.01 -3.06
N TYR A 287 -4.25 6.82 -4.35
CA TYR A 287 -5.51 7.17 -4.99
C TYR A 287 -6.38 5.90 -5.06
N TRP A 288 -7.58 5.98 -4.48
CA TRP A 288 -8.63 4.97 -4.63
C TRP A 288 -9.76 5.63 -5.41
N GLU A 289 -10.18 5.03 -6.51
CA GLU A 289 -11.55 5.15 -6.97
C GLU A 289 -12.26 3.85 -6.55
N GLU A 290 -13.35 3.99 -5.79
CA GLU A 290 -14.23 2.87 -5.48
C GLU A 290 -15.09 2.58 -6.71
N GLU A 291 -14.99 1.32 -7.15
CA GLU A 291 -15.72 0.56 -8.19
C GLU A 291 -15.88 1.17 -9.60
#